data_AF-A0A926EKP7-F1
#
_entry.id   AF-A0A926EKP7-F1
#
_cell.length_a   1.000
_cell.length_b   1.000
_cell.length_c   1.000
_cell.angle_alpha   90.00
_cell.angle_beta   90.00
_cell.angle_gamma   90.00
#
_symmetry.space_group_name_H-M   'P 1'
#
loop_
_entity.id
_entity.type
_entity.pdbx_description
1 polymer ?
#
loop_
_entity_poly.entity_id
_entity_poly.type
_entity_poly.pdbx_seq_one_letter_code
_entity_poly.pdbx_strand_id
1 'polypeptide(L)'
;MDMKQLDRLAKAGEELPQGLASYKQNYYIASRGLYKQYERGEIDLTRARKEKAELIEAYKEGEWEWEYFLKLHEIMDKLQQLAKEGFNSVIEVEVLELIEELLK
;
A
#
# COMPACT_ATOMS: atom_id res chain seq x y z
N MET A 1 9.48 -1.49 3.84
CA MET A 1 9.65 -0.04 4.06
C MET A 1 8.33 0.55 4.48
N ASP A 2 8.32 1.30 5.59
CA ASP A 2 7.13 1.92 6.17
C ASP A 2 6.97 3.40 5.73
N MET A 3 5.81 3.99 6.05
CA MET A 3 5.49 5.38 5.71
C MET A 3 6.51 6.38 6.28
N LYS A 4 7.03 6.16 7.50
CA LYS A 4 7.99 7.06 8.15
C LYS A 4 9.36 7.04 7.48
N GLN A 5 9.76 5.90 6.94
CA GLN A 5 10.98 5.77 6.15
C GLN A 5 10.82 6.49 4.81
N LEU A 6 9.69 6.29 4.12
CA LEU A 6 9.39 6.99 2.87
C LEU A 6 9.37 8.51 3.05
N ASP A 7 8.78 8.99 4.14
CA ASP A 7 8.72 10.42 4.46
C ASP A 7 10.11 11.03 4.68
N ARG A 8 10.99 10.32 5.40
CA ARG A 8 12.38 10.72 5.61
C ARG A 8 13.13 10.84 4.28
N LEU A 9 13.02 9.84 3.41
CA LEU A 9 13.64 9.84 2.08
C LEU A 9 13.10 10.99 1.22
N ALA A 10 11.78 11.19 1.22
CA ALA A 10 11.12 12.23 0.45
C ALA A 10 11.58 13.63 0.88
N LYS A 11 11.69 13.87 2.19
CA LYS A 11 12.20 15.13 2.75
C LYS A 11 13.68 15.36 2.44
N ALA A 12 14.50 14.31 2.53
CA ALA A 12 15.92 14.38 2.20
C ALA A 12 16.18 14.50 0.69
N GLY A 13 15.19 14.21 -0.16
CA GLY A 13 15.33 14.19 -1.61
C GLY A 13 16.16 13.02 -2.13
N GLU A 14 16.32 11.97 -1.31
CA GLU A 14 17.07 10.75 -1.62
C GLU A 14 16.36 9.92 -2.70
N GLU A 15 17.06 8.98 -3.32
CA GLU A 15 16.49 8.13 -4.37
C GLU A 15 15.39 7.19 -3.84
N LEU A 16 14.36 6.94 -4.66
CA LEU A 16 13.29 6.01 -4.33
C LEU A 16 13.78 4.56 -4.52
N PRO A 17 13.67 3.69 -3.49
CA PRO A 17 13.99 2.28 -3.64
C PRO A 17 13.13 1.59 -4.71
N GLN A 18 13.74 0.68 -5.46
CA GLN A 18 13.06 -0.11 -6.48
C GLN A 18 12.20 -1.21 -5.87
N GLY A 19 11.20 -1.69 -6.62
CA GLY A 19 10.36 -2.84 -6.24
C GLY A 19 9.29 -2.54 -5.18
N LEU A 20 9.05 -1.28 -4.84
CA LEU A 20 7.96 -0.90 -3.94
C LEU A 20 6.60 -1.06 -4.60
N ALA A 21 5.57 -1.39 -3.82
CA ALA A 21 4.18 -1.35 -4.27
C ALA A 21 3.79 0.08 -4.71
N SER A 22 2.88 0.20 -5.67
CA SER A 22 2.50 1.47 -6.31
C SER A 22 2.10 2.56 -5.30
N TYR A 23 1.30 2.21 -4.29
CA TYR A 23 0.86 3.16 -3.27
C TYR A 23 2.02 3.78 -2.47
N LYS A 24 3.09 3.01 -2.22
CA LYS A 24 4.31 3.49 -1.55
C LYS A 24 5.09 4.45 -2.44
N GLN A 25 5.20 4.13 -3.73
CA GLN A 25 5.86 4.98 -4.71
C GLN A 25 5.13 6.32 -4.82
N ASN A 26 3.80 6.28 -4.97
CA ASN A 26 2.95 7.47 -5.09
C ASN A 26 3.06 8.36 -3.85
N TYR A 27 3.00 7.77 -2.65
CA TYR A 27 3.17 8.51 -1.41
C TYR A 27 4.51 9.23 -1.32
N TYR A 28 5.61 8.53 -1.65
CA TYR A 28 6.94 9.14 -1.64
C TYR A 28 7.04 10.30 -2.65
N ILE A 29 6.59 10.10 -3.90
CA ILE A 29 6.70 11.11 -4.96
C ILE A 29 5.90 12.37 -4.57
N ALA A 30 4.66 12.18 -4.13
CA ALA A 30 3.79 13.27 -3.72
C ALA A 30 4.34 14.00 -2.48
N SER A 31 4.83 13.26 -1.49
CA SER A 31 5.44 13.85 -0.29
C SER A 31 6.69 14.68 -0.64
N ARG A 32 7.53 14.18 -1.54
CA ARG A 32 8.73 14.90 -2.01
C ARG A 32 8.34 16.18 -2.74
N GLY A 33 7.32 16.12 -3.60
CA GLY A 33 6.76 17.29 -4.27
C GLY A 33 6.29 18.33 -3.26
N LEU A 34 5.52 17.91 -2.26
CA LEU A 34 4.98 18.79 -1.23
C LEU A 34 6.07 19.49 -0.41
N TYR A 35 7.13 18.75 -0.03
CA TYR A 35 8.28 19.35 0.65
C TYR A 35 8.97 20.40 -0.23
N LYS A 36 9.17 20.12 -1.52
CA LYS A 36 9.83 21.06 -2.44
C LYS A 36 8.99 22.30 -2.71
N GLN A 37 7.67 22.17 -2.82
CA GLN A 37 6.75 23.30 -2.97
C GLN A 37 6.80 24.22 -1.74
N TYR A 38 6.79 23.63 -0.55
CA TYR A 38 6.91 24.39 0.70
C TYR A 38 8.28 25.07 0.84
N GLU A 39 9.38 24.36 0.56
CA GLU A 39 10.75 24.92 0.58
C GLU A 39 10.92 26.11 -0.37
N ARG A 40 10.22 26.10 -1.52
CA ARG A 40 10.24 27.18 -2.52
C ARG A 40 9.27 28.32 -2.20
N GLY A 41 8.46 28.20 -1.15
CA GLY A 41 7.43 29.18 -0.81
C GLY A 41 6.24 29.21 -1.77
N GLU A 42 6.06 28.17 -2.58
CA GLU A 42 4.91 28.03 -3.50
C GLU A 42 3.60 27.76 -2.73
N ILE A 43 3.73 27.15 -1.55
CA ILE A 43 2.63 26.90 -0.61
C ILE A 43 3.04 27.30 0.80
N ASP A 44 2.07 27.66 1.63
CA ASP A 44 2.30 27.91 3.04
C ASP A 44 2.25 26.62 3.88
N LEU A 45 2.59 26.75 5.17
CA LEU A 45 2.61 25.63 6.09
C LEU A 45 1.21 25.02 6.33
N THR A 46 0.17 25.85 6.27
CA THR A 46 -1.21 25.42 6.49
C THR A 46 -1.65 24.49 5.38
N ARG A 47 -1.42 24.90 4.13
CA ARG A 47 -1.68 24.10 2.93
C ARG A 47 -0.83 22.84 2.90
N ALA A 48 0.46 22.95 3.20
CA ALA A 48 1.35 21.79 3.26
C ALA A 48 0.86 20.75 4.27
N ARG A 49 0.42 21.16 5.47
CA ARG A 49 -0.12 20.22 6.48
C ARG A 49 -1.41 19.55 6.03
N LYS A 50 -2.32 20.30 5.39
CA LYS A 50 -3.58 19.76 4.89
C LYS A 50 -3.33 18.70 3.81
N GLU A 51 -2.57 19.05 2.77
CA GLU A 51 -2.27 18.11 1.69
C GLU A 51 -1.48 16.90 2.20
N LYS A 52 -0.58 17.08 3.18
CA LYS A 52 0.12 15.95 3.81
C LYS A 52 -0.83 14.98 4.51
N ALA A 53 -1.88 15.48 5.16
CA ALA A 53 -2.88 14.62 5.79
C ALA A 53 -3.65 13.80 4.75
N GLU A 54 -4.03 14.41 3.62
CA GLU A 54 -4.68 13.73 2.50
C GLU A 54 -3.79 12.62 1.92
N LEU A 55 -2.48 12.88 1.78
CA LEU A 55 -1.52 11.86 1.34
C LEU A 55 -1.38 10.68 2.31
N ILE A 56 -1.49 10.94 3.62
CA ILE A 56 -1.42 9.88 4.64
C ILE A 56 -2.66 8.98 4.53
N GLU A 57 -3.85 9.55 4.34
CA GLU A 57 -5.06 8.75 4.17
C GLU A 57 -5.01 7.92 2.88
N ALA A 58 -4.57 8.53 1.75
CA ALA A 58 -4.39 7.80 0.50
C ALA A 58 -3.34 6.66 0.62
N TYR A 59 -2.28 6.85 1.41
CA TYR A 59 -1.33 5.77 1.69
C TYR A 59 -1.99 4.61 2.43
N LYS A 60 -2.80 4.89 3.46
CA LYS A 60 -3.47 3.85 4.25
C LYS A 60 -4.51 3.10 3.43
N GLU A 61 -5.28 3.82 2.62
CA GLU A 61 -6.24 3.23 1.69
C GLU A 61 -5.52 2.32 0.68
N GLY A 62 -4.46 2.81 0.05
CA GLY A 62 -3.67 2.00 -0.88
C GLY A 62 -2.96 0.82 -0.23
N GLU A 63 -2.57 0.91 1.05
CA GLU A 63 -2.03 -0.21 1.82
C GLU A 63 -3.10 -1.28 2.02
N TRP A 64 -4.30 -0.87 2.46
CA TRP A 64 -5.43 -1.76 2.62
C TRP A 64 -5.85 -2.43 1.31
N GLU A 65 -5.99 -1.67 0.22
CA GLU A 65 -6.32 -2.18 -1.11
C GLU A 65 -5.29 -3.21 -1.59
N TRP A 66 -4.00 -2.93 -1.36
CA TRP A 66 -2.92 -3.81 -1.75
C TRP A 66 -2.94 -5.13 -0.96
N GLU A 67 -3.12 -5.07 0.35
CA GLU A 67 -3.26 -6.27 1.19
C GLU A 67 -4.49 -7.09 0.81
N TYR A 68 -5.62 -6.43 0.56
CA TYR A 68 -6.85 -7.08 0.08
C TYR A 68 -6.61 -7.79 -1.26
N PHE A 69 -5.96 -7.12 -2.20
CA PHE A 69 -5.63 -7.69 -3.51
C PHE A 69 -4.71 -8.91 -3.41
N LEU A 70 -3.68 -8.88 -2.56
CA LEU A 70 -2.79 -10.02 -2.34
C LEU A 70 -3.54 -11.24 -1.79
N LYS A 71 -4.43 -11.04 -0.81
CA LYS A 71 -5.25 -12.13 -0.26
C LYS A 71 -6.20 -12.73 -1.30
N LEU A 72 -6.82 -11.91 -2.15
CA LEU A 72 -7.66 -12.41 -3.24
C LEU A 72 -6.86 -13.27 -4.24
N HIS A 73 -5.63 -12.88 -4.54
CA HIS A 73 -4.74 -13.69 -5.38
C HIS A 73 -4.41 -15.03 -4.74
N GLU A 74 -4.13 -15.06 -3.45
CA GLU A 74 -3.86 -16.31 -2.72
C GLU A 74 -5.07 -17.25 -2.74
N ILE A 75 -6.28 -16.73 -2.50
CA ILE A 75 -7.52 -17.51 -2.60
C ILE A 75 -7.68 -18.07 -4.02
N MET A 76 -7.45 -17.25 -5.04
CA MET A 76 -7.56 -17.69 -6.44
C MET A 76 -6.58 -18.82 -6.75
N ASP A 77 -5.32 -18.72 -6.31
CA ASP A 77 -4.30 -19.75 -6.53
C ASP A 77 -4.69 -21.07 -5.86
N LYS A 78 -5.20 -21.03 -4.62
CA LYS A 78 -5.70 -22.21 -3.90
C LYS A 78 -6.93 -22.84 -4.57
N LEU A 79 -7.86 -22.02 -5.05
CA LEU A 79 -9.03 -22.51 -5.82
C LEU A 79 -8.60 -23.19 -7.13
N GLN A 80 -7.59 -22.65 -7.82
CA GLN A 80 -7.04 -23.29 -9.01
C GLN A 80 -6.34 -24.62 -8.68
N GLN A 81 -5.72 -24.73 -7.51
CA GLN A 81 -5.14 -25.98 -7.03
C GLN A 81 -6.23 -27.03 -6.76
N LEU A 82 -7.31 -26.66 -6.05
CA LEU A 82 -8.46 -27.55 -5.84
C LEU A 82 -9.09 -28.03 -7.15
N ALA A 83 -9.22 -27.13 -8.14
CA ALA A 83 -9.74 -27.49 -9.45
C ALA A 83 -8.88 -28.55 -10.17
N LYS A 84 -7.58 -28.64 -9.88
CA LYS A 84 -6.65 -29.61 -10.45
C LYS A 84 -6.58 -30.91 -9.65
N GLU A 85 -6.52 -30.81 -8.32
CA GLU A 85 -6.31 -31.94 -7.42
C GLU A 85 -7.62 -32.69 -7.09
N GLY A 86 -8.77 -32.04 -7.28
CA GLY A 86 -10.05 -32.55 -6.81
C GLY A 86 -10.20 -32.32 -5.30
N PHE A 87 -10.80 -33.28 -4.59
CA PHE A 87 -11.10 -33.13 -3.17
C PHE A 87 -9.82 -33.03 -2.32
N ASN A 88 -9.58 -31.86 -1.71
CA ASN A 88 -8.49 -31.63 -0.78
C ASN A 88 -8.97 -30.79 0.41
N SER A 89 -9.34 -31.46 1.50
CA SER A 89 -9.93 -30.84 2.69
C SER A 89 -9.01 -29.83 3.38
N VAL A 90 -7.69 -29.94 3.20
CA VAL A 90 -6.74 -28.97 3.78
C VAL A 90 -6.84 -27.64 3.04
N ILE A 91 -6.77 -27.67 1.70
CA ILE A 91 -6.87 -26.44 0.89
C ILE A 91 -8.25 -25.80 1.04
N GLU A 92 -9.31 -26.61 1.14
CA GLU A 92 -10.67 -26.09 1.40
C GLU A 92 -10.75 -25.30 2.72
N VAL A 93 -10.14 -25.81 3.80
CA VAL A 93 -10.09 -25.11 5.10
C VAL A 93 -9.26 -23.83 4.99
N GLU A 94 -8.09 -23.88 4.36
CA GLU A 94 -7.24 -22.70 4.16
C GLU A 94 -7.96 -21.59 3.37
N VAL A 95 -8.72 -21.95 2.33
CA VAL A 95 -9.54 -20.99 1.57
C VAL A 95 -10.61 -20.35 2.46
N LEU A 96 -11.29 -21.14 3.29
CA LEU A 96 -12.30 -20.62 4.22
C LEU A 96 -11.67 -19.67 5.25
N GLU A 97 -10.53 -20.01 5.82
CA GLU A 97 -9.80 -19.15 6.77
C GLU A 97 -9.42 -17.80 6.12
N LEU A 98 -8.89 -17.83 4.89
CA LEU A 98 -8.56 -16.61 4.14
C LEU A 98 -9.79 -15.75 3.84
N ILE A 99 -10.93 -16.37 3.52
CA ILE A 99 -12.20 -15.65 3.33
C ILE A 99 -12.68 -15.03 4.65
N GLU A 100 -12.60 -15.76 5.76
CA GLU A 100 -12.98 -15.23 7.07
C GLU A 100 -12.10 -14.05 7.50
N GLU A 101 -10.81 -14.07 7.17
CA GLU A 101 -9.93 -12.94 7.42
C GLU A 101 -10.30 -11.70 6.58
N LEU A 102 -10.81 -11.88 5.36
CA LEU A 102 -11.26 -10.79 4.50
C LEU A 102 -12.59 -10.18 4.94
N LEU A 103 -13.40 -10.93 5.69
CA LEU A 103 -14.71 -10.50 6.17
C LEU A 103 -14.66 -9.80 7.53
N LYS A 104 -13.51 -9.76 8.21
CA LYS A 104 -13.29 -9.10 9.50
C LYS A 104 -12.74 -7.69 9.31
#